data_AF-A0A7J2JHH4-F1
#
_entry.id   AF-A0A7J2JHH4-F1
#
_cell.length_a   1.000
_cell.length_b   1.000
_cell.length_c   1.000
_cell.angle_alpha   90.00
_cell.angle_beta   90.00
_cell.angle_gamma   90.00
#
_symmetry.space_group_name_H-M   'P 1'
#
loop_
_entity.id
_entity.type
_entity.pdbx_description
1 polymer ?
#
loop_
_entity_poly.entity_id
_entity_poly.type
_entity_poly.pdbx_seq_one_letter_code
_entity_poly.pdbx_strand_id
1 'polypeptide(L)' 'MLLLIGDFHIPDRASHVPRPIKERVESREYKLILCTGDLTGEDIL' A
#
# COMPACT_ATOMS: atom_id res chain seq x y z
N MET A 1 -6.48 13.78 7.23
CA MET A 1 -5.82 13.47 5.95
C MET A 1 -6.13 12.03 5.62
N LEU A 2 -6.43 11.75 4.35
CA LEU A 2 -6.92 10.47 3.83
C LEU A 2 -5.83 9.86 2.94
N LEU A 3 -5.59 8.56 3.05
CA LEU A 3 -4.76 7.79 2.12
C LEU A 3 -5.66 6.85 1.32
N LEU A 4 -5.57 6.88 -0.02
CA LEU A 4 -6.19 5.90 -0.91
C LEU A 4 -5.08 5.06 -1.55
N ILE A 5 -5.17 3.73 -1.41
CA ILE A 5 -4.20 2.76 -1.93
C ILE A 5 -4.92 1.49 -2.40
N GLY A 6 -4.21 0.61 -3.09
CA GLY A 6 -4.68 -0.70 -3.55
C GLY A 6 -4.05 -1.06 -4.89
N ASP A 7 -4.48 -2.17 -5.48
CA ASP A 7 -3.97 -2.68 -6.77
C ASP A 7 -2.44 -2.89 -6.76
N PHE A 8 -1.89 -3.31 -5.63
CA PHE A 8 -0.45 -3.58 -5.51
C PHE A 8 -0.05 -4.85 -6.24
N HIS A 9 -0.90 -5.90 -6.19
CA HIS A 9 -0.64 -7.21 -6.77
C HIS A 9 0.79 -7.72 -6.46
N ILE A 10 1.23 -7.63 -5.22
CA ILE A 10 2.53 -8.13 -4.76
C ILE A 10 2.27 -9.44 -4.02
N PRO A 11 2.90 -10.58 -4.34
CA PRO A 11 4.07 -10.73 -5.21
C PRO A 11 3.73 -11.04 -6.69
N ASP A 12 2.45 -11.10 -7.07
CA ASP A 12 2.03 -11.71 -8.33
C ASP A 12 2.41 -10.92 -9.60
N ARG A 13 2.32 -9.58 -9.55
CA ARG A 13 2.62 -8.65 -10.66
C ARG A 13 3.78 -7.70 -10.34
N ALA A 14 4.04 -7.46 -9.06
CA ALA A 14 5.15 -6.64 -8.59
C ALA A 14 5.83 -7.32 -7.39
N SER A 15 7.09 -6.99 -7.11
CA SER A 15 7.82 -7.55 -5.97
C SER A 15 7.87 -6.63 -4.75
N HIS A 16 7.63 -5.32 -4.94
CA HIS A 16 7.68 -4.33 -3.87
C HIS A 16 7.05 -2.99 -4.30
N VAL A 17 6.63 -2.21 -3.31
CA VAL A 17 6.26 -0.80 -3.49
C VAL A 17 7.53 0.04 -3.65
N PRO A 18 7.60 0.97 -4.62
CA PRO A 18 8.74 1.89 -4.77
C PRO A 18 9.04 2.66 -3.47
N ARG A 19 10.32 2.74 -3.11
CA ARG A 19 10.78 3.31 -1.83
C ARG A 19 10.16 4.68 -1.47
N PRO A 20 10.07 5.68 -2.37
CA PRO A 20 9.47 6.97 -2.02
C PRO A 20 7.98 6.87 -1.65
N ILE A 21 7.25 5.97 -2.32
CA ILE A 21 5.83 5.73 -2.04
C ILE A 21 5.69 5.01 -0.69
N LYS A 22 6.53 4.00 -0.47
CA LYS A 22 6.58 3.25 0.79
C LYS A 22 6.85 4.17 1.99
N GLU A 23 7.88 5.01 1.91
CA GLU A 23 8.22 5.99 2.95
C GLU A 23 7.04 6.95 3.22
N ARG A 24 6.31 7.35 2.17
CA ARG A 24 5.13 8.21 2.31
C ARG A 24 3.95 7.48 2.95
N VAL A 25 3.68 6.22 2.60
CA VAL A 25 2.63 5.39 3.21
C VAL A 25 2.95 5.14 4.69
N GLU A 26 4.22 4.87 5.01
CA GLU A 26 4.69 4.57 6.37
C GLU A 26 4.82 5.81 7.28
N SER A 27 4.69 7.02 6.74
CA SER A 27 4.74 8.26 7.54
C SER A 27 3.68 8.36 8.64
N ARG A 28 2.62 7.53 8.60
CA ARG A 28 1.52 7.46 9.60
C ARG A 28 0.81 8.79 9.87
N GLU A 29 0.90 9.75 8.95
CA GLU A 29 0.22 11.05 9.07
C GLU A 29 -1.28 10.98 8.69
N TYR A 30 -1.80 9.79 8.37
CA TYR A 30 -3.15 9.59 7.87
C TYR A 30 -4.11 9.24 9.01
N LYS A 31 -5.31 9.83 8.96
CA LYS A 31 -6.39 9.55 9.93
C LYS A 31 -7.31 8.43 9.46
N LEU A 32 -7.31 8.15 8.15
CA LEU A 32 -8.12 7.13 7.52
C LEU A 32 -7.40 6.61 6.27
N ILE A 33 -7.45 5.30 6.06
CA ILE A 33 -6.91 4.61 4.90
C ILE A 33 -8.08 3.90 4.21
N LEU A 34 -8.24 4.14 2.91
CA LEU A 34 -9.19 3.43 2.06
C LEU A 34 -8.39 2.57 1.08
N CYS A 35 -8.63 1.26 1.15
CA CYS A 35 -7.98 0.27 0.29
C CYS A 35 -8.96 -0.21 -0.78
N THR A 36 -8.59 -0.14 -2.06
CA THR A 36 -9.42 -0.68 -3.15
C THR A 36 -9.34 -2.20 -3.27
N GLY A 37 -8.44 -2.86 -2.53
CA GLY A 37 -8.18 -4.29 -2.60
C GLY A 37 -6.93 -4.62 -3.43
N ASP A 38 -6.83 -5.86 -3.91
CA ASP A 38 -5.79 -6.33 -4.82
C ASP A 38 -4.35 -6.10 -4.33
N LEU A 39 -4.11 -6.39 -3.05
CA LEU A 39 -2.78 -6.29 -2.43
C LEU A 39 -1.85 -7.45 -2.83
N THR A 40 -2.44 -8.66 -2.78
CA THR A 40 -1.96 -10.06 -2.76
C THR A 40 -0.86 -10.41 -1.74
N GLY A 41 -0.71 -11.67 -1.31
CA GLY A 41 0.07 -12.07 -0.11
C GLY A 41 -0.59 -11.74 1.26
N GLU A 42 -0.54 -12.67 2.23
CA GLU A 42 -1.11 -12.46 3.58
C GLU A 42 -0.37 -11.36 4.39
N ASP A 43 0.87 -11.02 3.99
CA ASP A 43 1.77 -10.12 4.72
C ASP A 43 1.80 -8.66 4.20
N ILE A 44 0.94 -8.27 3.26
CA ILE A 44 1.00 -6.91 2.65
C ILE A 44 0.32 -5.80 3.50
N LEU A 45 -0.33 -6.13 4.63
CA LEU A 45 -0.92 -5.16 5.57
C LEU A 45 -0.27 -5.17 6.95
#